data_AF-A0A2W4X887-F1
#
_entry.id   AF-A0A2W4X887-F1
#
_cell.length_a   1.000
_cell.length_b   1.000
_cell.length_c   1.000
_cell.angle_alpha   90.00
_cell.angle_beta   90.00
_cell.angle_gamma   90.00
#
_symmetry.space_group_name_H-M   'P 1'
#
loop_
_entity.id
_entity.type
_entity.pdbx_description
1 polymer ?
#
loop_
_entity_poly.entity_id
_entity_poly.type
_entity_poly.pdbx_seq_one_letter_code
_entity_poly.pdbx_strand_id
1 'polypeptide(L)'
;MPALQRYELDQRALDYIVGTLTDEHTLSVAVRRLITTVPGQLFTLAPPGLDLTTHRFEWGGLLTENVERASEFYRATHGQLVPIESLTNDEALLLHAELQRFPGSACIFDNITPHWSELEDPGPLAFAIGEEVYNLARADADVETLAELLSLGEAFWHRLAVVCAQDLALPATAEQLRACVDSATLITCTAFDAEGFVAWQRLA
;
A
#
# COMPACT_ATOMS: atom_id res chain seq x y z
N MET A 1 -6.54 20.46 -3.28
CA MET A 1 -5.17 20.01 -2.96
C MET A 1 -4.25 20.42 -4.10
N PRO A 2 -2.98 20.80 -3.83
CA PRO A 2 -2.00 20.97 -4.89
C PRO A 2 -1.86 19.66 -5.69
N ALA A 3 -1.60 19.75 -7.00
CA ALA A 3 -1.33 18.57 -7.81
C ALA A 3 -0.06 17.87 -7.31
N LEU A 4 -0.16 16.60 -6.91
CA LEU A 4 1.00 15.82 -6.48
C LEU A 4 1.96 15.58 -7.65
N GLN A 5 3.25 15.50 -7.34
CA GLN A 5 4.31 15.18 -8.27
C GLN A 5 4.97 13.86 -7.89
N ARG A 6 5.41 13.11 -8.91
CA ARG A 6 6.24 11.93 -8.71
C ARG A 6 7.66 12.35 -8.37
N TYR A 7 8.19 11.77 -7.30
CA TYR A 7 9.58 11.93 -6.93
C TYR A 7 10.26 10.58 -6.82
N GLU A 8 11.41 10.45 -7.48
CA GLU A 8 12.25 9.26 -7.35
C GLU A 8 12.91 9.20 -5.98
N LEU A 9 12.99 8.00 -5.42
CA LEU A 9 13.57 7.74 -4.11
C LEU A 9 14.83 6.89 -4.24
N ASP A 10 15.72 7.03 -3.27
CA ASP A 10 16.94 6.23 -3.19
C ASP A 10 16.74 4.94 -2.39
N GLN A 11 17.85 4.22 -2.14
CA GLN A 11 17.86 2.93 -1.45
C GLN A 11 17.18 2.94 -0.07
N ARG A 12 17.14 4.08 0.63
CA ARG A 12 16.48 4.18 1.94
C ARG A 12 14.99 3.85 1.87
N ALA A 13 14.36 4.10 0.73
CA ALA A 13 12.96 3.75 0.49
C ALA A 13 12.75 2.24 0.37
N LEU A 14 13.70 1.52 -0.23
CA LEU A 14 13.66 0.06 -0.28
C LEU A 14 13.88 -0.53 1.11
N ASP A 15 14.85 0.01 1.86
CA ASP A 15 15.14 -0.43 3.23
C ASP A 15 13.90 -0.25 4.12
N TYR A 16 13.16 0.86 3.94
CA TYR A 16 11.87 1.09 4.58
C TYR A 16 10.84 0.02 4.19
N ILE A 17 10.58 -0.18 2.89
CA ILE A 17 9.62 -1.21 2.43
C ILE A 17 9.99 -2.57 3.03
N VAL A 18 11.24 -3.01 2.90
CA VAL A 18 11.69 -4.30 3.44
C VAL A 18 11.48 -4.39 4.95
N GLY A 19 11.77 -3.31 5.69
CA GLY A 19 11.58 -3.23 7.13
C GLY A 19 10.11 -3.27 7.57
N THR A 20 9.17 -2.84 6.72
CA THR A 20 7.71 -2.91 7.00
C THR A 20 7.09 -4.29 6.75
N LEU A 21 7.70 -5.10 5.89
CA LEU A 21 7.17 -6.42 5.55
C LEU A 21 7.49 -7.41 6.68
N THR A 22 6.56 -8.30 7.03
CA THR A 22 6.77 -9.32 8.07
C THR A 22 7.20 -10.65 7.46
N ASP A 23 7.86 -11.50 8.26
CA ASP A 23 8.21 -12.88 7.84
C ASP A 23 7.09 -13.89 8.13
N GLU A 24 5.96 -13.42 8.68
CA GLU A 24 4.84 -14.25 9.12
C GLU A 24 3.73 -14.31 8.06
N HIS A 25 3.53 -13.24 7.28
CA HIS A 25 2.44 -13.13 6.31
C HIS A 25 2.88 -13.55 4.90
N THR A 26 2.07 -14.40 4.24
CA THR A 26 2.37 -14.94 2.91
C THR A 26 2.62 -13.86 1.86
N LEU A 27 1.79 -12.80 1.82
CA LEU A 27 1.97 -11.68 0.88
C LEU A 27 3.27 -10.91 1.16
N SER A 28 3.54 -10.59 2.43
CA SER A 28 4.75 -9.87 2.84
C SER A 28 6.03 -10.62 2.44
N VAL A 29 6.08 -11.93 2.68
CA VAL A 29 7.21 -12.78 2.29
C VAL A 29 7.38 -12.81 0.77
N ALA A 30 6.29 -12.92 0.01
CA ALA A 30 6.31 -12.93 -1.45
C ALA A 30 6.84 -11.59 -2.01
N VAL A 31 6.32 -10.47 -1.51
CA VAL A 31 6.74 -9.12 -1.90
C VAL A 31 8.21 -8.89 -1.56
N ARG A 32 8.64 -9.21 -0.33
CA ARG A 32 10.03 -9.05 0.11
C ARG A 32 10.99 -9.80 -0.82
N ARG A 33 10.66 -11.05 -1.18
CA ARG A 33 11.45 -11.83 -2.15
C ARG A 33 11.52 -11.13 -3.51
N LEU A 34 10.39 -10.66 -4.03
CA LEU A 34 10.36 -10.00 -5.33
C LEU A 34 11.23 -8.74 -5.35
N ILE A 35 10.99 -7.79 -4.44
CA ILE A 35 11.65 -6.47 -4.47
C ILE A 35 13.17 -6.55 -4.21
N THR A 36 13.64 -7.62 -3.59
CA THR A 36 15.07 -7.88 -3.34
C THR A 36 15.76 -8.62 -4.48
N THR A 37 15.01 -9.19 -5.43
CA THR A 37 15.56 -10.00 -6.54
C THR A 37 15.28 -9.40 -7.91
N VAL A 38 14.25 -8.57 -8.04
CA VAL A 38 13.84 -7.92 -9.29
C VAL A 38 14.07 -6.42 -9.17
N PRO A 39 14.77 -5.79 -10.14
CA PRO A 39 14.99 -4.35 -10.12
C PRO A 39 13.67 -3.60 -10.32
N GLY A 40 13.52 -2.49 -9.59
CA GLY A 40 12.40 -1.58 -9.74
C GLY A 40 12.82 -0.16 -9.38
N GLN A 41 12.00 0.80 -9.80
CA GLN A 41 12.14 2.20 -9.44
C GLN A 41 11.33 2.48 -8.17
N LEU A 42 11.94 3.17 -7.21
CA LEU A 42 11.27 3.63 -6.00
C LEU A 42 10.79 5.06 -6.20
N PHE A 43 9.58 5.36 -5.77
CA PHE A 43 9.03 6.72 -5.85
C PHE A 43 7.97 6.97 -4.79
N THR A 44 7.61 8.24 -4.62
CA THR A 44 6.42 8.66 -3.88
C THR A 44 5.69 9.76 -4.66
N LEU A 45 4.45 10.04 -4.28
CA LEU A 45 3.70 11.21 -4.73
C LEU A 45 3.65 12.23 -3.60
N ALA A 46 4.04 13.47 -3.89
CA ALA A 46 4.08 14.52 -2.89
C ALA A 46 3.79 15.90 -3.50
N PRO A 47 3.31 16.89 -2.72
CA PRO A 47 3.21 18.27 -3.18
C PRO A 47 4.53 18.84 -3.74
N PRO A 48 4.47 19.77 -4.71
CA PRO A 48 5.66 20.40 -5.26
C PRO A 48 6.44 21.19 -4.20
N GLY A 49 7.77 21.13 -4.28
CA GLY A 49 8.67 21.95 -3.46
C GLY A 49 9.07 21.31 -2.12
N LEU A 50 8.70 20.06 -1.88
CA LEU A 50 9.16 19.30 -0.71
C LEU A 50 10.61 18.85 -0.88
N ASP A 51 11.39 18.97 0.19
CA ASP A 51 12.74 18.44 0.27
C ASP A 51 12.71 16.99 0.77
N LEU A 52 12.52 16.06 -0.16
CA LEU A 52 12.47 14.64 0.16
C LEU A 52 13.82 14.04 0.55
N THR A 53 14.93 14.79 0.45
CA THR A 53 16.26 14.28 0.86
C THR A 53 16.39 14.10 2.37
N THR A 54 15.57 14.86 3.11
CA THR A 54 15.49 14.84 4.58
C THR A 54 14.50 13.82 5.13
N HIS A 55 13.68 13.19 4.28
CA HIS A 55 12.61 12.34 4.77
C HIS A 55 13.13 11.09 5.46
N ARG A 56 12.46 10.80 6.57
CA ARG A 56 12.48 9.52 7.25
C ARG A 56 11.03 9.03 7.23
N PHE A 57 10.71 8.08 6.37
CA PHE A 57 9.34 7.52 6.21
C PHE A 57 8.73 7.01 7.53
N GLU A 58 9.58 6.76 8.53
CA GLU A 58 9.21 6.40 9.91
C GLU A 58 8.61 7.55 10.73
N TRP A 59 8.87 8.81 10.37
CA TRP A 59 8.55 10.00 11.18
C TRP A 59 7.52 10.92 10.54
N GLY A 60 7.24 10.71 9.26
CA GLY A 60 6.20 11.42 8.53
C GLY A 60 6.46 12.87 8.15
N GLY A 61 5.38 13.63 7.96
CA GLY A 61 5.39 15.07 7.72
C GLY A 61 5.50 15.46 6.24
N LEU A 62 4.87 14.69 5.37
CA LEU A 62 4.89 14.93 3.93
C LEU A 62 4.00 16.12 3.54
N LEU A 63 2.91 16.36 4.27
CA LEU A 63 2.05 17.54 4.06
C LEU A 63 2.28 18.55 5.19
N THR A 64 2.63 19.80 4.86
CA THR A 64 2.85 20.84 5.89
C THR A 64 1.60 21.07 6.75
N GLU A 65 0.43 20.97 6.13
CA GLU A 65 -0.90 21.06 6.78
C GLU A 65 -1.09 19.96 7.83
N ASN A 66 -0.49 18.80 7.62
CA ASN A 66 -0.54 17.66 8.53
C ASN A 66 0.34 17.86 9.76
N VAL A 67 1.51 18.47 9.61
CA VAL A 67 2.40 18.81 10.75
C VAL A 67 1.70 19.78 11.71
N GLU A 68 1.00 20.78 11.16
CA GLU A 68 0.24 21.76 11.93
C GLU A 68 -0.97 21.10 12.62
N ARG A 69 -1.77 20.32 11.88
CA ARG A 69 -2.95 19.63 12.41
C ARG A 69 -2.60 18.54 13.43
N ALA A 70 -1.57 17.74 13.19
CA ALA A 70 -1.09 16.72 14.12
C ALA A 70 -0.65 17.36 15.44
N SER A 71 0.01 18.53 15.39
CA SER A 71 0.40 19.27 16.59
C SER A 71 -0.78 19.78 17.41
N GLU A 72 -1.85 20.24 16.76
CA GLU A 72 -3.07 20.69 17.42
C GLU A 72 -3.90 19.52 17.98
N PHE A 73 -4.06 18.47 17.19
CA PHE A 73 -4.86 17.30 17.56
C PHE A 73 -4.18 16.41 18.61
N TYR A 74 -2.86 16.19 18.54
CA TYR A 74 -2.10 15.45 19.56
C TYR A 74 -2.25 16.07 20.96
N ARG A 75 -2.29 17.41 21.03
CA ARG A 75 -2.56 18.14 22.29
C ARG A 75 -3.99 17.91 22.78
N ALA A 76 -4.95 17.74 21.88
CA ALA A 76 -6.35 17.50 22.23
C ALA A 76 -6.64 16.04 22.62
N THR A 77 -5.96 15.07 21.99
CA THR A 77 -6.22 13.62 22.15
C THR A 77 -5.34 12.94 23.21
N HIS A 78 -4.58 13.71 24.00
CA HIS A 78 -3.70 13.20 25.07
C HIS A 78 -2.69 12.15 24.60
N GLY A 79 -2.16 12.30 23.38
CA GLY A 79 -1.12 11.43 22.84
C GLY A 79 -1.60 10.19 22.10
N GLN A 80 -2.88 10.12 21.73
CA GLN A 80 -3.34 9.12 20.76
C GLN A 80 -2.95 9.54 19.33
N LEU A 81 -2.50 8.57 18.54
CA LEU A 81 -2.29 8.74 17.09
C LEU A 81 -3.63 9.14 16.44
N VAL A 82 -3.62 10.21 15.66
CA VAL A 82 -4.80 10.75 14.99
C VAL A 82 -4.65 10.49 13.50
N PRO A 83 -5.65 9.93 12.80
CA PRO A 83 -5.60 9.78 11.37
C PRO A 83 -5.54 11.17 10.73
N ILE A 84 -4.51 11.35 9.93
CA ILE A 84 -4.22 12.57 9.21
C ILE A 84 -4.80 12.43 7.79
N GLU A 85 -5.04 13.54 7.08
CA GLU A 85 -5.46 13.51 5.68
C GLU A 85 -4.45 12.69 4.85
N SER A 86 -4.90 11.53 4.37
CA SER A 86 -4.09 10.54 3.66
C SER A 86 -4.13 10.78 2.16
N LEU A 87 -3.06 10.38 1.47
CA LEU A 87 -3.00 10.39 -0.01
C LEU A 87 -3.79 9.23 -0.65
N THR A 88 -4.80 8.70 0.05
CA THR A 88 -5.54 7.49 -0.36
C THR A 88 -6.20 7.65 -1.73
N ASN A 89 -6.79 8.81 -2.04
CA ASN A 89 -7.37 9.05 -3.36
C ASN A 89 -6.32 9.07 -4.48
N ASP A 90 -5.16 9.70 -4.24
CA ASP A 90 -4.08 9.74 -5.21
C ASP A 90 -3.41 8.37 -5.38
N GLU A 91 -3.28 7.59 -4.30
CA GLU A 91 -2.85 6.20 -4.36
C GLU A 91 -3.85 5.34 -5.13
N ALA A 92 -5.15 5.49 -4.87
CA ALA A 92 -6.20 4.79 -5.61
C ALA A 92 -6.16 5.11 -7.11
N LEU A 93 -5.93 6.38 -7.48
CA LEU A 93 -5.73 6.79 -8.88
C LEU A 93 -4.50 6.15 -9.50
N LEU A 94 -3.40 6.06 -8.75
CA LEU A 94 -2.17 5.40 -9.19
C LEU A 94 -2.39 3.89 -9.41
N LEU A 95 -3.01 3.20 -8.45
CA LEU A 95 -3.34 1.77 -8.55
C LEU A 95 -4.30 1.52 -9.72
N HIS A 96 -5.33 2.35 -9.87
CA HIS A 96 -6.27 2.28 -10.98
C HIS A 96 -5.56 2.41 -12.33
N ALA A 97 -4.69 3.43 -12.49
CA ALA A 97 -3.95 3.62 -13.73
C ALA A 97 -3.06 2.42 -14.07
N GLU A 98 -2.45 1.80 -13.06
CA GLU A 98 -1.63 0.60 -13.26
C GLU A 98 -2.48 -0.64 -13.62
N LEU A 99 -3.65 -0.82 -12.97
CA LEU A 99 -4.60 -1.88 -13.32
C LEU A 99 -5.10 -1.76 -14.77
N GLN A 100 -5.41 -0.54 -15.22
CA GLN A 100 -5.87 -0.31 -16.60
C GLN A 100 -4.79 -0.61 -17.65
N ARG A 101 -3.52 -0.67 -17.26
CA ARG A 101 -2.41 -0.93 -18.18
C ARG A 101 -2.32 -2.40 -18.61
N PHE A 102 -2.83 -3.33 -17.80
CA PHE A 102 -2.69 -4.76 -18.02
C PHE A 102 -4.06 -5.45 -18.01
N PRO A 103 -4.64 -5.78 -19.18
CA PRO A 103 -5.90 -6.52 -19.23
C PRO A 103 -5.79 -7.85 -18.48
N GLY A 104 -6.63 -8.01 -17.46
CA GLY A 104 -6.58 -9.18 -16.58
C GLY A 104 -5.59 -9.07 -15.42
N SER A 105 -5.16 -7.87 -15.04
CA SER A 105 -4.47 -7.63 -13.77
C SER A 105 -5.40 -7.69 -12.58
N ALA A 106 -4.80 -7.87 -11.40
CA ALA A 106 -5.47 -7.69 -10.13
C ALA A 106 -4.58 -6.90 -9.16
N CYS A 107 -5.21 -6.25 -8.18
CA CYS A 107 -4.56 -5.58 -7.07
C CYS A 107 -4.93 -6.31 -5.79
N ILE A 108 -3.92 -6.79 -5.07
CA ILE A 108 -4.07 -7.48 -3.78
C ILE A 108 -3.76 -6.47 -2.68
N PHE A 109 -4.67 -6.34 -1.73
CA PHE A 109 -4.50 -5.52 -0.54
C PHE A 109 -4.31 -6.43 0.67
N ASP A 110 -3.29 -6.13 1.47
CA ASP A 110 -3.09 -6.77 2.75
C ASP A 110 -4.13 -6.29 3.76
N ASN A 111 -4.69 -7.22 4.54
CA ASN A 111 -5.61 -6.95 5.62
C ASN A 111 -5.12 -7.69 6.87
N ILE A 112 -4.07 -7.14 7.48
CA ILE A 112 -3.27 -7.79 8.53
C ILE A 112 -4.08 -8.11 9.79
N THR A 113 -5.22 -7.45 10.01
CA THR A 113 -5.83 -7.39 11.34
C THR A 113 -6.83 -8.48 11.66
N PRO A 114 -7.86 -8.76 10.84
CA PRO A 114 -8.75 -9.86 11.19
C PRO A 114 -8.11 -11.18 10.81
N HIS A 115 -8.22 -12.18 11.68
CA HIS A 115 -8.09 -13.56 11.25
C HIS A 115 -9.34 -13.95 10.45
N TRP A 116 -9.18 -14.74 9.39
CA TRP A 116 -10.32 -15.15 8.56
C TRP A 116 -11.45 -15.80 9.38
N SER A 117 -11.08 -16.62 10.37
CA SER A 117 -12.03 -17.28 11.27
C SER A 117 -12.81 -16.33 12.20
N GLU A 118 -12.38 -15.08 12.34
CA GLU A 118 -13.00 -14.05 13.18
C GLU A 118 -13.94 -13.13 12.40
N LEU A 119 -13.99 -13.24 11.07
CA LEU A 119 -14.85 -12.41 10.21
C LEU A 119 -16.27 -12.99 10.11
N GLU A 120 -17.25 -12.24 10.59
CA GLU A 120 -18.67 -12.58 10.44
C GLU A 120 -19.15 -12.39 8.98
N ASP A 121 -18.68 -11.32 8.33
CA ASP A 121 -18.94 -11.01 6.92
C ASP A 121 -17.67 -10.39 6.29
N PRO A 122 -16.82 -11.20 5.64
CA PRO A 122 -15.58 -10.70 5.04
C PRO A 122 -15.85 -9.84 3.79
N GLY A 123 -17.08 -9.82 3.25
CA GLY A 123 -17.42 -9.13 2.03
C GLY A 123 -16.97 -9.86 0.75
N PRO A 124 -17.46 -9.42 -0.43
CA PRO A 124 -17.29 -10.16 -1.69
C PRO A 124 -15.90 -10.04 -2.31
N LEU A 125 -15.09 -9.07 -1.87
CA LEU A 125 -13.74 -8.83 -2.37
C LEU A 125 -12.66 -9.49 -1.51
N ALA A 126 -13.04 -10.04 -0.35
CA ALA A 126 -12.09 -10.66 0.56
C ALA A 126 -11.83 -12.13 0.21
N PHE A 127 -10.62 -12.58 0.48
CA PHE A 127 -10.22 -13.98 0.41
C PHE A 127 -9.18 -14.29 1.49
N ALA A 128 -8.94 -15.58 1.74
CA ALA A 128 -7.98 -16.01 2.74
C ALA A 128 -6.93 -16.99 2.21
N ILE A 129 -5.75 -16.93 2.83
CA ILE A 129 -4.71 -17.96 2.77
C ILE A 129 -4.47 -18.43 4.20
N GLY A 130 -5.04 -19.58 4.58
CA GLY A 130 -5.04 -19.99 5.98
C GLY A 130 -5.91 -19.03 6.82
N GLU A 131 -5.31 -18.41 7.83
CA GLU A 131 -5.97 -17.39 8.69
C GLU A 131 -5.71 -15.96 8.21
N GLU A 132 -4.85 -15.75 7.22
CA GLU A 132 -4.53 -14.43 6.67
C GLU A 132 -5.68 -13.93 5.78
N VAL A 133 -6.05 -12.67 5.92
CA VAL A 133 -7.12 -12.04 5.14
C VAL A 133 -6.52 -11.06 4.15
N TYR A 134 -7.07 -11.08 2.94
CA TYR A 134 -6.68 -10.22 1.84
C TYR A 134 -7.92 -9.70 1.14
N ASN A 135 -7.77 -8.58 0.43
CA ASN A 135 -8.79 -8.10 -0.50
C ASN A 135 -8.24 -8.09 -1.93
N LEU A 136 -9.11 -8.36 -2.91
CA LEU A 136 -8.77 -8.42 -4.32
C LEU A 136 -9.62 -7.44 -5.12
N ALA A 137 -8.98 -6.47 -5.77
CA ALA A 137 -9.58 -5.67 -6.83
C ALA A 137 -9.12 -6.19 -8.20
N ARG A 138 -10.02 -6.24 -9.18
CA ARG A 138 -9.68 -6.62 -10.55
C ARG A 138 -9.53 -5.39 -11.44
N ALA A 139 -9.12 -5.61 -12.69
CA ALA A 139 -8.96 -4.56 -13.69
C ALA A 139 -10.23 -3.72 -13.96
N ASP A 140 -11.42 -4.18 -13.57
CA ASP A 140 -12.68 -3.44 -13.68
C ASP A 140 -13.06 -2.66 -12.42
N ALA A 141 -12.26 -2.74 -11.34
CA ALA A 141 -12.48 -1.95 -10.14
C ALA A 141 -12.29 -0.46 -10.43
N ASP A 142 -13.22 0.35 -9.94
CA ASP A 142 -13.13 1.80 -10.02
C ASP A 142 -12.26 2.38 -8.90
N VAL A 143 -11.98 3.69 -9.01
CA VAL A 143 -11.14 4.41 -8.04
C VAL A 143 -11.78 4.42 -6.65
N GLU A 144 -13.12 4.47 -6.56
CA GLU A 144 -13.84 4.47 -5.29
C GLU A 144 -13.65 3.14 -4.54
N THR A 145 -13.81 2.01 -5.24
CA THR A 145 -13.54 0.67 -4.70
C THR A 145 -12.10 0.55 -4.20
N LEU A 146 -11.12 1.05 -4.96
CA LEU A 146 -9.71 1.00 -4.56
C LEU A 146 -9.44 1.88 -3.32
N ALA A 147 -10.04 3.07 -3.25
CA ALA A 147 -9.93 3.94 -2.09
C ALA A 147 -10.57 3.29 -0.84
N GLU A 148 -11.73 2.65 -0.98
CA GLU A 148 -12.37 1.90 0.11
C GLU A 148 -11.45 0.77 0.62
N LEU A 149 -10.88 -0.04 -0.28
CA LEU A 149 -9.95 -1.10 0.08
C LEU A 149 -8.69 -0.58 0.76
N LEU A 150 -8.15 0.56 0.28
CA LEU A 150 -7.03 1.24 0.93
C LEU A 150 -7.37 1.74 2.33
N SER A 151 -8.62 2.17 2.57
CA SER A 151 -9.08 2.63 3.88
C SER A 151 -9.35 1.49 4.87
N LEU A 152 -9.62 0.26 4.40
CA LEU A 152 -9.68 -0.91 5.30
C LEU A 152 -8.36 -1.16 6.03
N GLY A 153 -7.23 -0.83 5.39
CA GLY A 153 -5.89 -0.93 5.97
C GLY A 153 -5.47 0.24 6.85
N GLU A 154 -6.21 1.36 6.88
CA GLU A 154 -5.82 2.58 7.62
C GLU A 154 -5.85 2.42 9.15
N ALA A 155 -6.48 1.36 9.67
CA ALA A 155 -6.56 1.12 11.11
C ALA A 155 -5.23 0.67 11.74
N PHE A 156 -4.21 0.27 10.95
CA PHE A 156 -2.95 -0.29 11.46
C PHE A 156 -1.70 0.18 10.71
N TRP A 157 -0.55 0.03 11.37
CA TRP A 157 0.76 0.60 11.02
C TRP A 157 1.33 0.25 9.63
N HIS A 158 0.72 -0.66 8.86
CA HIS A 158 1.17 -1.02 7.52
C HIS A 158 -0.02 -1.30 6.59
N ARG A 159 -0.12 -0.53 5.51
CA ARG A 159 -0.98 -0.83 4.35
C ARG A 159 -0.08 -1.22 3.18
N LEU A 160 -0.39 -2.36 2.57
CA LEU A 160 0.34 -2.92 1.44
C LEU A 160 -0.65 -3.20 0.31
N ALA A 161 -0.42 -2.62 -0.87
CA ALA A 161 -1.15 -2.94 -2.09
C ALA A 161 -0.18 -3.41 -3.19
N VAL A 162 -0.57 -4.44 -3.92
CA VAL A 162 0.28 -5.08 -4.94
C VAL A 162 -0.52 -5.25 -6.22
N VAL A 163 -0.18 -4.49 -7.26
CA VAL A 163 -0.74 -4.65 -8.60
C VAL A 163 0.07 -5.69 -9.36
N CYS A 164 -0.60 -6.77 -9.76
CA CYS A 164 -0.06 -7.89 -10.50
C CYS A 164 -0.51 -7.85 -11.95
N ALA A 165 0.38 -8.15 -12.90
CA ALA A 165 0.05 -8.19 -14.32
C ALA A 165 -0.88 -9.35 -14.71
N GLN A 166 -1.21 -10.24 -13.77
CA GLN A 166 -2.15 -11.35 -13.94
C GLN A 166 -3.17 -11.40 -12.80
N ASP A 167 -4.33 -11.99 -13.09
CA ASP A 167 -5.42 -12.15 -12.12
C ASP A 167 -5.09 -13.28 -11.13
N LEU A 168 -5.76 -13.25 -9.99
CA LEU A 168 -5.71 -14.28 -8.97
C LEU A 168 -7.05 -15.02 -8.94
N ALA A 169 -7.04 -16.28 -9.35
CA ALA A 169 -8.21 -17.14 -9.25
C ALA A 169 -8.55 -17.42 -7.78
N LEU A 170 -9.84 -17.34 -7.43
CA LEU A 170 -10.35 -17.62 -6.09
C LEU A 170 -11.13 -18.96 -6.07
N PRO A 171 -11.02 -19.76 -4.99
CA PRO A 171 -10.14 -19.58 -3.84
C PRO A 171 -8.66 -19.74 -4.21
N ALA A 172 -7.81 -18.85 -3.72
CA ALA A 172 -6.38 -18.87 -4.00
C ALA A 172 -5.63 -19.78 -3.03
N THR A 173 -4.51 -20.36 -3.49
CA THR A 173 -3.50 -20.99 -2.64
C THR A 173 -2.33 -20.04 -2.40
N ALA A 174 -1.52 -20.31 -1.37
CA ALA A 174 -0.29 -19.56 -1.11
C ALA A 174 0.71 -19.62 -2.29
N GLU A 175 0.66 -20.67 -3.11
CA GLU A 175 1.48 -20.80 -4.31
C GLU A 175 0.95 -19.91 -5.44
N GLN A 176 -0.36 -19.88 -5.65
CA GLN A 176 -1.00 -18.98 -6.62
C GLN A 176 -0.80 -17.50 -6.26
N LEU A 177 -0.90 -17.15 -4.97
CA LEU A 177 -0.62 -15.80 -4.49
C LEU A 177 0.84 -15.40 -4.80
N ARG A 178 1.80 -16.28 -4.51
CA ARG A 178 3.21 -16.06 -4.81
C ARG A 178 3.47 -15.90 -6.30
N ALA A 179 2.89 -16.77 -7.13
CA ALA A 179 3.01 -16.67 -8.58
C ALA A 179 2.40 -15.37 -9.12
N CYS A 180 1.29 -14.90 -8.53
CA CYS A 180 0.69 -13.60 -8.82
C CYS A 180 1.64 -12.46 -8.49
N VAL A 181 2.20 -12.44 -7.28
CA VAL A 181 3.18 -11.43 -6.84
C VAL A 181 4.44 -11.43 -7.70
N ASP A 182 4.89 -12.57 -8.23
CA ASP A 182 6.04 -12.62 -9.15
C ASP A 182 5.81 -11.81 -10.45
N SER A 183 4.54 -11.54 -10.79
CA SER A 183 4.14 -10.68 -11.90
C SER A 183 3.87 -9.22 -11.50
N ALA A 184 4.13 -8.83 -10.25
CA ALA A 184 3.82 -7.49 -9.76
C ALA A 184 4.53 -6.40 -10.57
N THR A 185 3.78 -5.35 -10.89
CA THR A 185 4.24 -4.19 -11.66
C THR A 185 4.32 -2.94 -10.79
N LEU A 186 3.49 -2.86 -9.76
CA LEU A 186 3.49 -1.79 -8.77
C LEU A 186 3.20 -2.36 -7.38
N ILE A 187 3.92 -1.86 -6.39
CA ILE A 187 3.73 -2.16 -4.97
C ILE A 187 3.70 -0.83 -4.25
N THR A 188 2.71 -0.60 -3.40
CA THR A 188 2.65 0.56 -2.51
C THR A 188 2.65 0.09 -1.06
N CYS A 189 3.48 0.73 -0.24
CA CYS A 189 3.48 0.58 1.20
C CYS A 189 3.23 1.94 1.83
N THR A 190 2.17 2.06 2.62
CA THR A 190 1.88 3.30 3.35
C THR A 190 2.96 3.60 4.37
N ALA A 191 3.40 4.87 4.39
CA ALA A 191 4.34 5.40 5.36
C ALA A 191 3.77 5.30 6.78
N PHE A 192 4.64 5.30 7.80
CA PHE A 192 4.23 5.05 9.19
C PHE A 192 3.20 6.06 9.74
N ASP A 193 3.20 7.26 9.20
CA ASP A 193 2.31 8.37 9.57
C ASP A 193 0.97 8.36 8.81
N ALA A 194 0.77 7.41 7.90
CA ALA A 194 -0.37 7.36 6.97
C ALA A 194 -0.56 8.62 6.09
N GLU A 195 0.41 9.55 6.08
CA GLU A 195 0.34 10.77 5.26
C GLU A 195 0.81 10.55 3.83
N GLY A 196 1.40 9.39 3.53
CA GLY A 196 1.87 9.06 2.19
C GLY A 196 2.22 7.59 2.05
N PHE A 197 2.82 7.25 0.91
CA PHE A 197 3.25 5.89 0.61
C PHE A 197 4.59 5.89 -0.11
N VAL A 198 5.31 4.79 0.03
CA VAL A 198 6.47 4.46 -0.79
C VAL A 198 6.02 3.44 -1.82
N ALA A 199 6.28 3.74 -3.09
CA ALA A 199 5.99 2.85 -4.18
C ALA A 199 7.25 2.23 -4.77
N TRP A 200 7.18 0.95 -5.12
CA TRP A 200 8.12 0.25 -5.98
C TRP A 200 7.42 -0.09 -7.28
N GLN A 201 8.02 0.26 -8.43
CA GLN A 201 7.49 -0.08 -9.75
C GLN A 201 8.52 -0.87 -10.54
N ARG A 202 8.09 -2.00 -11.09
CA ARG A 202 8.96 -2.90 -11.86
C ARG A 202 9.54 -2.18 -13.08
N LEU A 203 10.85 -2.33 -13.30
CA LEU A 203 11.46 -1.92 -14.56
C LEU A 203 11.20 -2.99 -15.64
N ALA A 204 10.76 -2.53 -16.81
CA ALA A 204 10.49 -3.37 -17.98
C ALA A 204 11.75 -4.03 -18.55
#